data_AF-A0A7X6WY46-F1
#
_entry.id   AF-A0A7X6WY46-F1
#
_cell.length_a   1.000
_cell.length_b   1.000
_cell.length_c   1.000
_cell.angle_alpha   90.00
_cell.angle_beta   90.00
_cell.angle_gamma   90.00
#
_symmetry.space_group_name_H-M   'P 1'
#
loop_
_entity.id
_entity.type
_entity.pdbx_description
1 polymer ?
#
loop_
_entity_poly.entity_id
_entity_poly.type
_entity_poly.pdbx_seq_one_letter_code
_entity_poly.pdbx_strand_id
1 'polypeptide(L)'
;MFIQSIFNEGVQENCQAKNQVSGKERREQAGFSLVEVSVVMAIVLLLAIIAIPTVRSYVIESKVPRVGEELARFVLHAKVNASDGSATPYGSIATVNLANMLRDSGLFSVTGSGASQTVRH
;
A
#
# COMPACT_ATOMS: atom_id res chain seq x y z
N MET A 1 16.07 -38.15 42.02
CA MET A 1 17.49 -38.34 41.69
C MET A 1 17.69 -37.90 40.24
N PHE A 2 18.70 -37.07 39.98
CA PHE A 2 19.28 -36.73 38.66
C PHE A 2 19.01 -35.40 37.91
N ILE A 3 17.96 -34.61 38.14
CA ILE A 3 17.76 -33.38 37.32
C ILE A 3 17.96 -32.06 38.11
N GLN A 4 18.17 -32.10 39.43
CA GLN A 4 18.47 -30.92 40.27
C GLN A 4 19.98 -30.69 40.51
N SER A 5 20.88 -31.34 39.73
CA SER A 5 22.33 -31.28 39.96
C SER A 5 23.15 -30.58 38.86
N ILE A 6 22.52 -29.88 37.90
CA ILE A 6 23.22 -29.09 36.87
C ILE A 6 22.82 -27.61 36.97
N PHE A 7 22.86 -27.06 38.17
CA PHE A 7 22.74 -25.60 38.37
C PHE A 7 23.75 -25.05 39.38
N ASN A 8 24.90 -25.71 39.59
CA ASN A 8 25.86 -25.20 40.57
C ASN A 8 27.30 -25.65 40.34
N GLU A 9 27.87 -25.27 39.20
CA GLU A 9 29.32 -25.15 39.03
C GLU A 9 29.57 -23.88 38.20
N GLY A 10 30.01 -22.82 38.86
CA GLY A 10 30.32 -21.58 38.16
C GLY A 10 30.32 -20.33 39.02
N VAL A 11 30.76 -20.44 40.28
CA VAL A 11 31.40 -19.31 40.97
C VAL A 11 32.60 -18.91 40.12
N GLN A 12 32.45 -17.91 39.24
CA GLN A 12 33.59 -17.19 38.70
C GLN A 12 34.09 -16.24 39.79
N GLU A 13 34.85 -16.82 40.72
CA GLU A 13 35.97 -16.11 41.32
C GLU A 13 36.95 -15.74 40.19
N ASN A 14 36.84 -14.50 39.70
CA ASN A 14 37.95 -13.89 39.00
C ASN A 14 38.04 -12.40 39.35
N CYS A 15 38.44 -12.16 40.60
CA CYS A 15 39.12 -10.94 40.97
C CYS A 15 40.52 -10.98 40.33
N GLN A 16 40.64 -10.48 39.10
CA GLN A 16 41.92 -10.14 38.49
C GLN A 16 41.89 -8.66 38.13
N ALA A 17 42.33 -7.86 39.09
CA ALA A 17 42.77 -6.50 38.89
C ALA A 17 43.93 -6.50 37.89
N LYS A 18 43.62 -6.25 36.61
CA LYS A 18 44.62 -5.85 35.62
C LYS A 18 44.34 -4.43 35.19
N ASN A 19 44.84 -3.49 36.00
CA ASN A 19 45.02 -2.11 35.60
C ASN A 19 46.17 -2.06 34.58
N GLN A 20 45.84 -2.24 33.30
CA GLN A 20 46.74 -1.94 32.21
C GLN A 20 46.22 -0.69 31.52
N VAL A 21 46.74 0.47 31.96
CA VAL A 21 46.68 1.73 31.19
C VAL A 21 47.60 1.56 29.99
N SER A 22 47.18 0.71 29.04
CA SER A 22 47.79 0.68 27.73
C SER A 22 47.28 1.92 27.02
N GLY A 23 48.13 2.95 26.95
CA GLY A 23 47.92 4.13 26.12
C GLY A 23 47.64 3.68 24.70
N LYS A 24 46.35 3.54 24.38
CA LYS A 24 45.87 3.16 23.07
C LYS A 24 46.08 4.40 22.23
N GLU A 25 47.13 4.40 21.40
CA GLU A 25 47.29 5.41 20.36
C GLU A 25 45.95 5.55 19.66
N ARG A 26 45.30 6.71 19.84
CA ARG A 26 44.11 7.08 19.10
C ARG A 26 44.57 7.25 17.67
N ARG A 27 44.60 6.14 16.94
CA ARG A 27 44.47 6.18 15.49
C ARG A 27 43.23 7.01 15.23
N GLU A 28 43.43 8.21 14.74
CA GLU A 28 42.36 9.04 14.20
C GLU A 28 41.71 8.17 13.13
N GLN A 29 40.57 7.59 13.49
CA GLN A 29 39.78 6.79 12.59
C GLN A 29 39.21 7.77 11.57
N ALA A 30 39.97 8.00 10.51
CA ALA A 30 39.55 8.74 9.33
C ALA A 30 38.53 7.88 8.58
N GLY A 31 37.32 7.83 9.10
CA GLY A 31 36.23 7.03 8.59
C GLY A 31 34.97 7.25 9.44
N PHE A 32 33.99 7.92 8.83
CA PHE A 32 32.63 8.17 9.31
C PHE A 32 32.52 8.73 10.73
N SER A 33 32.42 10.06 10.80
CA SER A 33 31.88 10.69 12.01
C SER A 33 30.44 10.21 12.24
N LEU A 34 30.10 9.81 13.47
CA LEU A 34 28.72 9.49 13.86
C LEU A 34 27.75 10.64 13.56
N VAL A 35 28.26 11.88 13.57
CA VAL A 35 27.50 13.09 13.22
C VAL A 35 27.18 13.15 11.73
N GLU A 36 28.08 12.70 10.87
CA GLU A 36 27.85 12.69 9.42
C GLU A 36 26.77 11.68 9.05
N VAL A 37 26.82 10.48 9.65
CA VAL A 37 25.81 9.44 9.44
C VAL A 37 24.46 9.80 10.07
N SER A 38 24.44 10.48 11.23
CA SER A 38 23.18 10.83 11.91
C SER A 38 22.36 11.85 11.12
N VAL A 39 23.01 12.84 10.50
CA VAL A 39 22.34 13.81 9.63
C VAL A 39 21.75 13.13 8.39
N VAL A 40 22.51 12.20 7.78
CA VAL A 40 22.02 11.42 6.63
C VAL A 40 20.82 10.55 7.00
N MET A 41 20.86 9.86 8.15
CA MET A 41 19.72 9.06 8.58
C MET A 41 18.49 9.92 8.89
N ALA A 42 18.68 11.10 9.47
CA ALA A 42 17.59 12.03 9.76
C ALA A 42 16.83 12.46 8.49
N ILE A 43 17.55 12.80 7.41
CA ILE A 43 16.90 13.16 6.14
C ILE A 43 16.25 11.94 5.46
N VAL A 44 16.85 10.75 5.55
CA VAL A 44 16.27 9.53 4.97
C VAL A 44 14.95 9.15 5.65
N LEU A 45 14.86 9.27 6.98
CA LEU A 45 13.61 9.03 7.71
C LEU A 45 12.52 10.06 7.35
N LEU A 46 12.89 11.33 7.18
CA LEU A 46 11.96 12.37 6.73
C LEU A 46 11.44 12.08 5.32
N LEU A 47 12.34 11.75 4.39
CA LEU A 47 11.99 11.36 3.02
C LEU A 47 11.09 10.13 3.00
N ALA A 48 11.36 9.12 3.84
CA ALA A 48 10.55 7.92 3.94
C ALA A 48 9.09 8.24 4.36
N ILE A 49 8.89 9.17 5.29
CA ILE A 49 7.54 9.59 5.74
C ILE A 49 6.77 10.26 4.59
N ILE A 50 7.41 11.13 3.80
CA ILE A 50 6.73 11.87 2.73
C ILE A 50 6.63 11.08 1.40
N ALA A 51 7.50 10.10 1.18
CA ALA A 51 7.52 9.31 -0.06
C ALA A 51 6.49 8.18 -0.08
N ILE A 52 6.22 7.53 1.06
CA ILE A 52 5.21 6.46 1.15
C ILE A 52 3.77 6.90 0.82
N PRO A 53 3.26 8.10 1.21
CA PRO A 53 1.85 8.44 0.98
C PRO A 53 1.46 8.53 -0.50
N THR A 54 2.39 8.88 -1.40
CA THR A 54 2.08 9.07 -2.83
C THR A 54 1.64 7.78 -3.51
N VAL A 55 2.20 6.63 -3.11
CA VAL A 55 1.88 5.32 -3.70
C VAL A 55 0.41 4.93 -3.48
N ARG A 56 -0.22 5.36 -2.38
CA ARG A 56 -1.63 5.07 -2.10
C ARG A 56 -2.60 6.06 -2.75
N SER A 57 -2.20 7.33 -2.89
CA SER A 57 -3.08 8.37 -3.44
C SER A 57 -3.18 8.32 -4.97
N TYR A 58 -2.11 7.90 -5.67
CA TYR A 58 -2.12 7.78 -7.14
C TYR A 58 -3.05 6.69 -7.68
N VAL A 59 -3.40 5.70 -6.86
CA VAL A 59 -4.32 4.61 -7.26
C VAL A 59 -5.79 5.06 -7.24
N ILE A 60 -6.11 6.14 -6.51
CA ILE A 60 -7.46 6.70 -6.45
C ILE A 60 -7.65 7.71 -7.58
N GLU A 61 -6.63 8.52 -7.86
CA GLU A 61 -6.71 9.58 -8.89
C GLU A 61 -6.71 9.05 -10.33
N SER A 62 -6.21 7.83 -10.58
CA SER A 62 -6.27 7.20 -11.92
C SER A 62 -7.51 6.32 -12.14
N LYS A 63 -8.20 5.88 -11.07
CA LYS A 63 -9.41 5.07 -11.18
C LYS A 63 -10.66 5.93 -11.36
N VAL A 64 -10.72 7.10 -10.74
CA VAL A 64 -11.84 8.05 -10.87
C VAL A 64 -12.07 8.52 -12.33
N PRO A 65 -11.06 8.99 -13.10
CA PRO A 65 -11.27 9.41 -14.47
C PRO A 65 -11.64 8.23 -15.37
N ARG A 66 -11.09 7.03 -15.11
CA ARG A 66 -11.38 5.83 -15.91
C ARG A 66 -12.78 5.27 -15.67
N VAL A 67 -13.28 5.36 -14.43
CA VAL A 67 -14.69 5.10 -14.10
C VAL A 67 -15.61 6.12 -14.80
N GLY A 68 -15.21 7.40 -14.81
CA GLY A 68 -15.96 8.46 -15.48
C GLY A 68 -16.05 8.27 -17.00
N GLU A 69 -14.97 7.82 -17.64
CA GLU A 69 -14.93 7.53 -19.08
C GLU A 69 -15.91 6.43 -19.47
N GLU A 70 -15.93 5.31 -18.72
CA GLU A 70 -16.86 4.21 -18.97
C GLU A 70 -18.32 4.60 -18.72
N LEU A 71 -18.58 5.38 -17.67
CA LEU A 71 -19.92 5.91 -17.40
C LEU A 71 -20.37 6.89 -18.49
N ALA A 72 -19.49 7.77 -18.95
CA ALA A 72 -19.78 8.71 -20.04
C ALA A 72 -20.07 7.95 -21.35
N ARG A 73 -19.32 6.89 -21.67
CA ARG A 73 -19.58 6.02 -22.82
C ARG A 73 -20.96 5.37 -22.72
N PHE A 74 -21.34 4.87 -21.54
CA PHE A 74 -22.67 4.32 -21.31
C PHE A 74 -23.77 5.36 -21.54
N VAL A 75 -23.62 6.57 -20.99
CA VAL A 75 -24.62 7.66 -21.14
C VAL A 75 -24.78 8.07 -22.61
N LEU A 76 -23.68 8.14 -23.37
CA LEU A 76 -23.74 8.42 -24.81
C LEU A 76 -24.46 7.30 -25.58
N HIS A 77 -24.13 6.04 -25.28
CA HIS A 77 -24.80 4.90 -25.90
C HIS A 77 -26.30 4.85 -25.55
N ALA A 78 -26.64 5.10 -24.28
CA ALA A 78 -28.02 5.22 -23.81
C ALA A 78 -28.77 6.36 -24.52
N LYS A 79 -28.14 7.52 -24.68
CA LYS A 79 -28.73 8.68 -25.35
C LYS A 79 -28.99 8.43 -26.84
N VAL A 80 -28.05 7.79 -27.53
CA VAL A 80 -28.20 7.43 -28.95
C VAL A 80 -29.35 6.43 -29.14
N ASN A 81 -29.42 5.39 -28.31
CA ASN A 81 -30.52 4.41 -28.34
C ASN A 81 -31.88 5.02 -27.94
N ALA A 82 -31.88 6.07 -27.13
CA ALA A 82 -33.09 6.79 -26.74
C ALA A 82 -33.56 7.82 -27.80
N SER A 83 -32.70 8.21 -28.74
CA SER A 83 -33.02 9.30 -29.69
C SER A 83 -33.99 8.89 -30.81
N ASP A 84 -34.51 7.65 -30.78
CA ASP A 84 -35.38 7.05 -31.80
C ASP A 84 -36.87 7.45 -31.73
N GLY A 85 -37.17 8.70 -31.31
CA GLY A 85 -38.52 9.28 -31.39
C GLY A 85 -39.64 8.62 -30.56
N SER A 86 -39.31 7.65 -29.70
CA SER A 86 -40.28 6.93 -28.86
C SER A 86 -40.88 7.81 -27.75
N ALA A 87 -42.14 7.54 -27.37
CA ALA A 87 -42.81 8.23 -26.27
C ALA A 87 -42.22 7.92 -24.88
N THR A 88 -41.43 6.84 -24.76
CA THR A 88 -40.69 6.49 -23.53
C THR A 88 -39.24 6.10 -23.86
N PRO A 89 -38.40 7.06 -24.29
CA PRO A 89 -37.04 6.83 -24.78
C PRO A 89 -36.12 6.02 -23.84
N TYR A 90 -36.37 6.11 -22.54
CA TYR A 90 -35.57 5.48 -21.49
C TYR A 90 -36.31 4.33 -20.77
N GLY A 91 -37.53 3.97 -21.20
CA GLY A 91 -38.37 3.00 -20.51
C GLY A 91 -37.77 1.60 -20.41
N SER A 92 -36.86 1.25 -21.33
CA SER A 92 -36.13 -0.03 -21.36
C SER A 92 -34.73 0.04 -20.75
N ILE A 93 -34.27 1.22 -20.31
CA ILE A 93 -32.95 1.35 -19.68
C ILE A 93 -33.04 0.87 -18.23
N ALA A 94 -32.49 -0.31 -17.99
CA ALA A 94 -32.37 -0.89 -16.65
C ALA A 94 -30.91 -1.23 -16.33
N THR A 95 -30.64 -1.52 -15.05
CA THR A 95 -29.31 -1.90 -14.52
C THR A 95 -28.65 -3.02 -15.32
N VAL A 96 -29.45 -3.87 -15.97
CA VAL A 96 -28.98 -4.95 -16.86
C VAL A 96 -28.18 -4.45 -18.06
N ASN A 97 -28.56 -3.30 -18.63
CA ASN A 97 -27.88 -2.73 -19.80
C ASN A 97 -26.52 -2.16 -19.40
N LEU A 98 -26.47 -1.48 -18.24
CA LEU A 98 -25.22 -1.01 -17.65
C LEU A 98 -24.30 -2.17 -17.28
N ALA A 99 -24.85 -3.19 -16.63
CA ALA A 99 -24.11 -4.37 -16.20
C ALA A 99 -23.56 -5.21 -17.37
N ASN A 100 -24.27 -5.28 -18.50
CA ASN A 100 -23.77 -5.91 -19.72
C ASN A 100 -22.59 -5.15 -20.33
N MET A 101 -22.62 -3.81 -20.35
CA MET A 101 -21.49 -3.00 -20.86
C MET A 101 -20.28 -3.00 -19.91
N LEU A 102 -20.51 -3.08 -18.60
CA LEU A 102 -19.42 -3.07 -17.61
C LEU A 102 -18.75 -4.43 -17.40
N ARG A 103 -19.35 -5.54 -17.84
CA ARG A 103 -18.71 -6.87 -17.76
C ARG A 103 -17.37 -6.92 -18.49
N ASP A 104 -17.21 -6.13 -19.54
CA ASP A 104 -15.99 -6.09 -20.34
C ASP A 104 -14.97 -5.04 -19.83
N SER A 105 -15.34 -4.18 -18.87
CA SER A 105 -14.51 -3.03 -18.46
C SER A 105 -13.52 -3.34 -17.32
N GLY A 106 -13.65 -4.48 -16.63
CA GLY A 106 -12.68 -4.99 -15.64
C GLY A 106 -12.51 -4.17 -14.35
N LEU A 107 -13.12 -2.98 -14.27
CA LEU A 107 -13.07 -2.08 -13.12
C LEU A 107 -14.25 -2.26 -12.15
N PHE A 108 -15.33 -2.86 -12.62
CA PHE A 108 -16.54 -3.09 -11.85
C PHE A 108 -16.84 -4.58 -11.79
N SER A 109 -17.09 -5.09 -10.59
CA SER A 109 -17.65 -6.42 -10.38
C SER A 109 -19.16 -6.39 -10.60
N VAL A 110 -19.62 -7.18 -11.56
CA VAL A 110 -21.04 -7.38 -11.86
C VAL A 110 -21.45 -8.72 -11.28
N THR A 111 -22.42 -8.73 -10.37
CA THR A 111 -22.95 -9.96 -9.75
C THR A 111 -24.45 -10.08 -10.00
N GLY A 112 -24.91 -11.30 -10.29
CA GLY A 112 -26.32 -11.61 -10.57
C GLY A 112 -26.66 -11.65 -12.06
N SER A 113 -27.90 -12.05 -12.39
CA SER A 113 -28.41 -12.19 -13.75
C SER A 113 -29.81 -11.58 -13.88
N GLY A 114 -30.15 -11.05 -15.06
CA GLY A 114 -31.45 -10.40 -15.28
C GLY A 114 -31.63 -9.15 -14.40
N ALA A 115 -32.86 -8.83 -13.99
CA ALA A 115 -33.19 -7.59 -13.28
C ALA A 115 -32.54 -7.43 -11.88
N SER A 116 -31.98 -8.50 -11.30
CA SER A 116 -31.30 -8.49 -9.99
C SER A 116 -29.79 -8.25 -10.09
N GLN A 117 -29.29 -7.77 -11.23
CA GLN A 117 -27.88 -7.43 -11.40
C GLN A 117 -27.45 -6.29 -10.48
N THR A 118 -26.35 -6.50 -9.75
CA THR A 118 -25.71 -5.51 -8.88
C THR A 118 -24.32 -5.21 -9.40
N VAL A 119 -23.99 -3.92 -9.55
CA VAL A 119 -22.68 -3.43 -10.00
C VAL A 119 -21.94 -2.85 -8.81
N ARG A 120 -20.69 -3.28 -8.57
CA ARG A 120 -19.82 -2.83 -7.47
C ARG A 120 -18.45 -2.44 -8.03
N HIS A 121 -17.86 -1.33 -7.59
CA HIS A 121 -16.46 -0.97 -7.85
C HIS A 121 -15.50 -1.63 -6.86
#